data_AF-A0A212QDP0-F1
#
_entry.id   AF-A0A212QDP0-F1
#
_cell.length_a   1.000
_cell.length_b   1.000
_cell.length_c   1.000
_cell.angle_alpha   90.00
_cell.angle_beta   90.00
_cell.angle_gamma   90.00
#
_symmetry.space_group_name_H-M   'P 1'
#
loop_
_entity.id
_entity.type
_entity.pdbx_description
1 polymer ?
#
loop_
_entity_poly.entity_id
_entity_poly.type
_entity_poly.pdbx_seq_one_letter_code
_entity_poly.pdbx_strand_id
1 'polypeptide(L)' 'MTSRTRKLIGAVIMLTFVVIYALFAMVLAQHTAMKVESGALRFVIFAALGLGWALPMMPLIKWMEKRD' A
#
# COMPACT_ATOMS: atom_id res chain seq x y z
N MET A 1 -15.69 4.97 -21.52
CA MET A 1 -14.26 5.42 -21.43
C MET A 1 -13.41 4.36 -22.11
N THR A 2 -12.44 4.73 -22.94
CA THR A 2 -11.54 3.76 -23.57
C THR A 2 -10.68 3.04 -22.51
N SER A 3 -10.47 1.73 -22.67
CA SER A 3 -9.71 0.89 -21.73
C SER A 3 -8.31 1.44 -21.37
N ARG A 4 -7.68 2.18 -22.30
CA ARG A 4 -6.35 2.81 -22.08
C ARG A 4 -6.38 3.93 -21.03
N THR A 5 -7.42 4.75 -21.00
CA THR A 5 -7.54 5.88 -20.05
C THR A 5 -7.73 5.37 -18.62
N ARG A 6 -8.53 4.30 -18.46
CA ARG A 6 -8.79 3.67 -17.17
C ARG A 6 -7.54 3.03 -16.57
N LYS A 7 -6.68 2.47 -17.43
CA LYS A 7 -5.35 1.96 -17.04
C LYS A 7 -4.39 3.07 -16.62
N LEU A 8 -4.37 4.22 -17.32
CA LEU A 8 -3.52 5.35 -16.94
C LEU A 8 -3.93 5.94 -15.60
N ILE A 9 -5.23 6.18 -15.39
CA ILE A 9 -5.75 6.71 -14.12
C ILE A 9 -5.44 5.74 -12.98
N GLY A 10 -5.73 4.44 -13.19
CA GLY A 10 -5.45 3.43 -12.19
C GLY A 10 -3.97 3.36 -11.83
N ALA A 11 -3.06 3.42 -12.79
CA ALA A 11 -1.62 3.41 -12.55
C ALA A 11 -1.17 4.64 -11.73
N VAL A 12 -1.67 5.84 -12.04
CA VAL A 12 -1.33 7.07 -11.31
C VAL A 12 -1.84 7.01 -9.87
N ILE A 13 -3.07 6.56 -9.65
CA ILE A 13 -3.63 6.38 -8.30
C ILE A 13 -2.79 5.38 -7.51
N MET A 14 -2.45 4.24 -8.13
CA MET A 14 -1.67 3.19 -7.51
C MET A 14 -0.28 3.69 -7.10
N LEU A 15 0.40 4.41 -7.99
CA LEU A 15 1.71 5.00 -7.72
C LEU A 15 1.64 6.02 -6.58
N THR A 16 0.67 6.94 -6.63
CA THR A 16 0.48 7.97 -5.60
C THR A 16 0.18 7.35 -4.24
N PHE A 17 -0.70 6.34 -4.20
CA PHE A 17 -1.03 5.60 -3.00
C PHE A 17 0.20 4.90 -2.41
N VAL A 18 0.99 4.20 -3.22
CA VAL A 18 2.20 3.51 -2.78
C VAL A 18 3.24 4.49 -2.23
N VAL A 19 3.44 5.65 -2.88
CA VAL A 19 4.39 6.66 -2.40
C VAL A 19 3.96 7.19 -1.02
N ILE A 20 2.69 7.59 -0.87
CA ILE A 20 2.17 8.09 0.41
C ILE A 20 2.27 7.00 1.47
N TYR A 21 1.86 5.78 1.15
CA TYR A 21 1.90 4.64 2.06
C TYR A 21 3.34 4.33 2.52
N ALA A 22 4.32 4.36 1.61
CA ALA A 22 5.72 4.12 1.93
C ALA A 22 6.28 5.17 2.90
N LEU A 23 5.91 6.45 2.73
CA LEU A 23 6.29 7.51 3.67
C LEU A 23 5.69 7.27 5.06
N PHE A 24 4.40 6.93 5.14
CA PHE A 24 3.77 6.57 6.41
C PHE A 24 4.40 5.32 7.04
N ALA A 25 4.68 4.29 6.24
CA ALA A 25 5.33 3.07 6.70
C ALA A 25 6.72 3.35 7.25
N MET A 26 7.50 4.25 6.64
CA MET A 26 8.80 4.67 7.18
C MET A 26 8.67 5.38 8.52
N VAL A 27 7.73 6.32 8.66
CA VAL A 27 7.50 7.04 9.92
C VAL A 27 7.07 6.07 11.02
N LEU A 28 6.13 5.18 10.72
CA LEU A 28 5.66 4.14 11.64
C LEU A 28 6.77 3.15 11.98
N ALA A 29 7.60 2.76 11.01
CA ALA A 29 8.75 1.90 11.23
C ALA A 29 9.76 2.53 12.18
N GLN A 30 10.09 3.81 12.00
CA GLN A 30 11.00 4.53 12.89
C GLN A 30 10.42 4.65 14.30
N HIS A 31 9.14 5.03 14.43
CA HIS A 31 8.48 5.11 15.73
C HIS A 31 8.40 3.75 16.44
N THR A 32 8.06 2.68 15.70
CA THR A 32 7.98 1.32 16.24
C THR A 32 9.37 0.80 16.63
N ALA A 33 10.39 1.10 15.81
CA ALA A 33 11.78 0.73 16.08
C ALA A 33 12.34 1.35 17.35
N MET A 34 11.88 2.56 17.71
CA MET A 34 12.33 3.27 18.91
C MET A 34 11.50 2.95 20.17
N LYS A 35 10.24 2.52 20.04
CA LYS A 35 9.31 2.37 21.18
C LYS A 35 9.00 0.94 21.60
N VAL A 36 9.22 -0.06 20.74
CA VAL A 36 8.83 -1.45 21.02
C VAL A 36 10.05 -2.28 21.37
N GLU A 37 10.18 -2.66 22.66
CA GLU A 37 11.25 -3.56 23.12
C GLU A 37 11.01 -5.02 22.71
N SER A 38 9.76 -5.45 22.55
CA SER A 38 9.45 -6.84 22.19
C SER A 38 9.62 -7.10 20.69
N GLY A 39 10.64 -7.89 20.34
CA GLY A 39 10.97 -8.23 18.95
C GLY A 39 9.83 -8.90 18.17
N ALA A 40 9.01 -9.73 18.83
CA ALA A 40 7.86 -10.39 18.21
C ALA A 40 6.75 -9.40 17.82
N LEU A 41 6.41 -8.45 18.69
CA LEU A 41 5.41 -7.44 18.40
C LEU A 41 5.87 -6.52 17.28
N ARG A 42 7.16 -6.15 17.29
CA ARG A 42 7.79 -5.40 16.20
C ARG A 42 7.62 -6.16 14.88
N PHE A 43 7.97 -7.44 14.83
CA PHE A 43 7.80 -8.26 13.61
C PHE A 43 6.35 -8.26 13.09
N VAL A 44 5.36 -8.46 13.96
CA VAL A 44 3.94 -8.47 13.56
C VAL A 44 3.49 -7.12 13.02
N ILE A 45 3.88 -6.00 13.66
CA ILE A 45 3.56 -4.65 13.19
C ILE A 45 4.17 -4.39 11.81
N PHE A 46 5.45 -4.74 11.63
CA PHE A 46 6.12 -4.59 10.34
C PHE A 46 5.50 -5.48 9.25
N ALA A 47 5.10 -6.71 9.59
CA ALA A 47 4.38 -7.59 8.65
C ALA A 47 3.01 -7.02 8.28
N ALA A 48 2.26 -6.49 9.25
CA ALA A 48 0.96 -5.85 9.00
C ALA A 48 1.09 -4.58 8.14
N LEU A 49 2.11 -3.76 8.38
CA LEU A 49 2.43 -2.61 7.52
C LEU A 49 2.91 -3.05 6.13
N GLY A 50 3.66 -4.15 6.05
CA GLY A 50 4.12 -4.69 4.77
C GLY A 50 3.01 -5.32 3.94
N LEU A 51 1.94 -5.82 4.56
CA LEU A 51 0.83 -6.51 3.87
C LEU A 51 -0.44 -5.65 3.77
N GLY A 52 -0.59 -4.64 4.61
CA GLY A 52 -1.80 -3.83 4.72
C GLY A 52 -2.13 -3.01 3.47
N TRP A 53 -1.13 -2.66 2.66
CA TRP A 53 -1.34 -1.91 1.41
C TRP A 53 -1.85 -2.76 0.25
N ALA A 54 -1.70 -4.09 0.30
CA ALA A 54 -2.18 -4.97 -0.76
C ALA A 54 -3.72 -5.03 -0.81
N LEU A 55 -4.38 -4.96 0.36
CA LEU A 55 -5.84 -4.96 0.51
C LEU A 55 -6.53 -3.84 -0.30
N PRO A 56 -6.16 -2.55 -0.15
CA PRO A 56 -6.76 -1.47 -0.93
C PRO A 56 -6.39 -1.51 -2.42
N MET A 57 -5.28 -2.16 -2.79
CA MET A 57 -4.86 -2.26 -4.19
C MET A 57 -5.64 -3.30 -5.01
N MET A 58 -6.07 -4.41 -4.40
CA MET A 58 -6.85 -5.45 -5.10
C MET A 58 -8.10 -4.93 -5.85
N PRO A 59 -9.00 -4.14 -5.23
CA PRO A 59 -10.18 -3.62 -5.93
C PRO A 59 -9.83 -2.63 -7.05
N LEU A 60 -8.78 -1.82 -6.86
CA LEU A 60 -8.30 -0.87 -7.87
C LEU A 60 -7.80 -1.60 -9.12
N ILE A 61 -6.97 -2.63 -8.93
CA ILE A 61 -6.45 -3.46 -10.03
C ILE A 61 -7.61 -4.16 -10.75
N LYS A 62 -8.57 -4.72 -10.02
CA LYS A 62 -9.75 -5.37 -10.59
C LYS A 62 -10.58 -4.41 -11.44
N TRP A 63 -10.70 -3.14 -11.04
CA TRP A 63 -11.38 -2.10 -11.82
C TRP A 63 -10.59 -1.72 -13.09
N MET A 64 -9.25 -1.68 -13.01
CA MET A 64 -8.41 -1.45 -14.19
C MET A 64 -8.52 -2.58 -15.21
N GLU A 65 -8.57 -3.82 -14.73
CA GLU A 65 -8.57 -5.03 -15.56
C GLU A 65 -9.95 -5.39 -16.12
N LYS A 66 -11.03 -4.87 -15.54
CA LYS A 66 -12.40 -5.08 -16.01
C LYS A 66 -12.53 -4.71 -17.49
N ARG A 67 -12.47 -5.70 -18.39
CA ARG A 67 -12.72 -5.49 -19.82
C ARG A 67 -14.22 -5.25 -19.98
N ASP A 68 -14.56 -4.12 -20.57
CA ASP A 68 -15.90 -3.90 -21.12
C ASP A 68 -15.95 -4.58 -22.51
#